data_AF-A0A8J5SCG9-F1
#
_entry.id   AF-A0A8J5SCG9-F1
#
_cell.length_a   1.000
_cell.length_b   1.000
_cell.length_c   1.000
_cell.angle_alpha   90.00
_cell.angle_beta   90.00
_cell.angle_gamma   90.00
#
_symmetry.space_group_name_H-M   'P 1'
#
loop_
_entity.id
_entity.type
_entity.pdbx_description
1 polymer ?
#
loop_
_entity_poly.entity_id
_entity_poly.type
_entity_poly.pdbx_seq_one_letter_code
_entity_poly.pdbx_strand_id
1 'polypeptide(L)'
;MQEVAEAMSRVANTVVAALAEKLTGHDVGAAAFPPGCDEMTCFFRLNRYPTSPIAADTFGLVPHTDNDFLTVLCQDQAWSNDTYKSVEHKVVANAKSDRLSIAYFLCPSYDAFIGTCGEPSPYRAFTFVEYRSKVQEDVRRTGKKIGLPNFLKRSLVQ
;
A
#
# COMPACT_ATOMS: atom_id res chain seq x y z
N MET A 1 -21.43 2.54 -7.75
CA MET A 1 -20.13 2.81 -7.08
C MET A 1 -20.24 2.73 -5.57
N GLN A 2 -21.25 3.33 -4.94
CA GLN A 2 -21.46 3.24 -3.47
C GLN A 2 -21.51 1.79 -2.95
N GLU A 3 -22.35 0.94 -3.54
CA GLU A 3 -22.46 -0.48 -3.16
C GLU A 3 -21.11 -1.23 -3.26
N VAL A 4 -20.33 -0.94 -4.30
CA VAL A 4 -18.99 -1.51 -4.48
C VAL A 4 -18.05 -0.98 -3.40
N ALA A 5 -18.08 0.31 -3.07
CA ALA A 5 -17.28 0.89 -1.99
C ALA A 5 -17.53 0.20 -0.65
N GLU A 6 -18.80 0.03 -0.29
CA GLU A 6 -19.21 -0.62 0.95
C GLU A 6 -18.80 -2.10 0.98
N ALA A 7 -18.98 -2.82 -0.13
CA ALA A 7 -18.54 -4.21 -0.22
C ALA A 7 -17.03 -4.35 -0.07
N MET A 8 -16.25 -3.48 -0.73
CA MET A 8 -14.79 -3.49 -0.63
C MET A 8 -14.29 -3.09 0.75
N SER A 9 -14.93 -2.10 1.40
CA SER A 9 -14.65 -1.70 2.79
C SER A 9 -14.83 -2.89 3.74
N ARG A 10 -15.94 -3.64 3.62
CA ARG A 10 -16.18 -4.85 4.43
C ARG A 10 -15.10 -5.90 4.22
N VAL A 11 -14.76 -6.22 2.96
CA VAL A 11 -13.71 -7.20 2.64
C VAL A 11 -12.35 -6.75 3.20
N ALA A 12 -12.01 -5.47 3.04
CA ALA A 12 -10.76 -4.91 3.54
C ALA A 12 -10.68 -5.04 5.06
N ASN A 13 -11.72 -4.63 5.78
CA ASN A 13 -11.77 -4.73 7.24
C ASN A 13 -11.67 -6.19 7.74
N THR A 14 -12.32 -7.14 7.06
CA THR A 14 -12.20 -8.58 7.40
C THR A 14 -10.77 -9.10 7.23
N VAL A 15 -10.12 -8.76 6.12
CA VAL A 15 -8.74 -9.19 5.85
C VAL A 15 -7.76 -8.55 6.84
N VAL A 16 -7.92 -7.26 7.13
CA VAL A 16 -7.11 -6.54 8.12
C VAL A 16 -7.21 -7.17 9.50
N ALA A 17 -8.42 -7.45 9.99
CA ALA A 17 -8.61 -8.08 11.28
C ALA A 17 -7.90 -9.44 11.38
N ALA A 18 -8.04 -10.28 10.34
CA ALA A 18 -7.38 -11.59 10.30
C ALA A 18 -5.85 -11.50 10.28
N LEU A 19 -5.30 -10.53 9.53
CA LEU A 19 -3.85 -10.29 9.49
C LEU A 19 -3.31 -9.78 10.83
N ALA A 20 -4.06 -8.90 11.49
CA ALA A 20 -3.67 -8.34 12.77
C ALA A 20 -3.76 -9.35 13.91
N GLU A 21 -4.80 -10.18 13.94
CA GLU A 21 -4.93 -11.29 14.89
C GLU A 21 -3.75 -12.25 14.76
N LYS A 22 -3.42 -12.65 13.53
CA LYS A 22 -2.28 -13.55 13.26
C LYS A 22 -0.95 -12.95 13.70
N LEU A 23 -0.79 -11.63 13.60
CA LEU A 23 0.46 -10.94 13.94
C LEU A 23 0.60 -10.69 15.44
N THR A 24 -0.49 -10.35 16.13
CA THR A 24 -0.51 -9.95 17.55
C THR A 24 -0.86 -11.09 18.50
N GLY A 25 -1.41 -12.19 17.99
CA GLY A 25 -1.86 -13.34 18.77
C GLY A 25 -3.16 -13.10 19.56
N HIS A 26 -3.83 -11.98 19.35
CA HIS A 26 -5.07 -11.60 20.05
C HIS A 26 -6.11 -11.12 19.03
N ASP A 27 -7.39 -11.36 19.28
CA ASP A 27 -8.45 -10.71 18.52
C ASP A 27 -8.48 -9.22 18.89
N VAL A 28 -7.91 -8.43 18.01
CA VAL A 28 -7.77 -6.98 18.11
C VAL A 28 -8.89 -6.25 17.36
N GLY A 29 -9.81 -6.99 16.72
CA GLY A 29 -10.90 -6.44 15.92
C GLY A 29 -10.46 -5.39 14.89
N ALA A 30 -11.37 -4.49 14.50
CA ALA A 30 -11.04 -3.34 13.65
C ALA A 30 -10.14 -2.29 14.33
N ALA A 31 -9.83 -2.46 15.62
CA ALA A 31 -9.02 -1.52 16.41
C ALA A 31 -7.50 -1.79 16.33
N ALA A 32 -7.09 -2.77 15.54
CA ALA A 32 -5.70 -3.23 15.47
C ALA A 32 -4.77 -2.39 14.59
N PHE A 33 -5.34 -1.70 13.62
CA PHE A 33 -4.59 -0.91 12.65
C PHE A 33 -4.33 0.50 13.14
N PRO A 34 -3.40 1.26 12.52
CA PRO A 34 -3.18 2.64 12.89
C PRO A 34 -4.53 3.38 12.94
N PRO A 35 -4.87 4.03 14.07
CA PRO A 35 -6.12 4.76 14.20
C PRO A 35 -6.26 5.75 13.04
N GLY A 36 -7.45 5.80 12.44
CA GLY A 36 -7.74 6.67 11.30
C GLY A 36 -7.78 5.98 9.92
N CYS A 37 -7.64 4.66 9.83
CA CYS A 37 -8.03 3.93 8.62
C CYS A 37 -9.56 3.82 8.57
N ASP A 38 -10.23 4.81 7.99
CA ASP A 38 -11.69 4.82 7.85
C ASP A 38 -12.14 4.92 6.38
N GLU A 39 -13.44 4.80 6.14
CA GLU A 39 -14.01 4.84 4.80
C GLU A 39 -13.71 6.16 4.06
N MET A 40 -13.40 7.25 4.78
CA MET A 40 -13.13 8.57 4.24
C MET A 40 -11.71 8.70 3.67
N THR A 41 -10.82 7.79 4.05
CA THR A 41 -9.42 7.76 3.62
C THR A 41 -9.19 6.74 2.50
N CYS A 42 -10.17 5.90 2.22
CA CYS A 42 -10.17 4.92 1.14
C CYS A 42 -10.51 5.56 -0.21
N PHE A 43 -9.96 5.05 -1.30
CA PHE A 43 -10.31 5.52 -2.64
C PHE A 43 -10.25 4.41 -3.68
N PHE A 44 -10.87 4.65 -4.83
CA PHE A 44 -10.76 3.79 -6.00
C PHE A 44 -9.83 4.40 -7.04
N ARG A 45 -9.03 3.55 -7.71
CA ARG A 45 -8.33 3.90 -8.93
C ARG A 45 -8.84 3.05 -10.08
N LEU A 46 -9.40 3.73 -11.07
CA LEU A 46 -9.83 3.11 -12.32
C LEU A 46 -8.67 3.24 -13.32
N ASN A 47 -8.18 2.11 -13.82
CA ASN A 47 -7.12 2.08 -14.82
C ASN A 47 -7.66 1.50 -16.13
N ARG A 48 -7.28 2.11 -17.25
CA ARG A 48 -7.44 1.56 -18.59
C ARG A 48 -6.07 1.35 -19.20
N TYR A 49 -5.83 0.14 -19.68
CA TYR A 49 -4.61 -0.27 -20.38
C TYR A 49 -4.99 -0.57 -21.84
N PRO A 50 -4.70 0.34 -22.77
CA PRO A 50 -4.98 0.12 -24.18
C PRO A 50 -4.20 -1.05 -24.75
N THR A 51 -4.69 -1.61 -25.87
CA THR A 51 -3.89 -2.56 -26.66
C THR A 51 -2.58 -1.94 -27.14
N SER A 52 -1.49 -2.71 -27.06
CA SER A 52 -0.21 -2.34 -27.66
C SER A 52 0.28 -3.43 -28.62
N PRO A 53 0.56 -3.12 -29.90
CA PRO A 53 1.06 -4.10 -30.87
C PRO A 53 2.50 -4.56 -30.56
N ILE A 54 3.25 -3.82 -29.73
CA ILE A 54 4.58 -4.19 -29.22
C ILE A 54 4.40 -4.79 -27.83
N ALA A 55 3.78 -5.98 -27.77
CA ALA A 55 3.30 -6.55 -26.51
C ALA A 55 4.38 -7.25 -25.66
N ALA A 56 5.55 -7.57 -26.22
CA ALA A 56 6.52 -8.40 -25.51
C ALA A 56 7.25 -7.65 -24.37
N ASP A 57 7.52 -6.35 -24.51
CA ASP A 57 8.36 -5.60 -23.55
C ASP A 57 7.83 -4.18 -23.18
N THR A 58 6.60 -3.83 -23.57
CA THR A 58 6.02 -2.53 -23.22
C THR A 58 5.24 -2.61 -21.91
N PHE A 59 5.63 -1.82 -20.91
CA PHE A 59 4.93 -1.74 -19.64
C PHE A 59 3.62 -0.94 -19.77
N GLY A 60 2.49 -1.57 -19.44
CA GLY A 60 1.21 -0.85 -19.25
C GLY A 60 1.18 -0.07 -17.92
N LEU A 61 2.01 -0.50 -16.97
CA LEU A 61 2.36 0.22 -15.74
C LEU A 61 3.81 -0.17 -15.39
N VAL A 62 4.71 0.81 -15.24
CA VAL A 62 6.14 0.60 -14.92
C VAL A 62 6.28 -0.26 -13.65
N PRO A 63 7.29 -1.14 -13.51
CA PRO A 63 7.52 -1.86 -12.26
C PRO A 63 7.57 -0.90 -11.08
N HIS A 64 6.72 -1.17 -10.10
CA HIS A 64 6.64 -0.37 -8.89
C HIS A 64 6.18 -1.27 -7.75
N THR A 65 6.55 -0.91 -6.52
CA THR A 65 5.78 -1.39 -5.37
C THR A 65 4.36 -0.91 -5.54
N ASP A 66 3.40 -1.81 -5.31
CA ASP A 66 2.00 -1.48 -5.28
C ASP A 66 1.81 -0.18 -4.51
N ASN A 67 1.21 0.78 -5.20
CA ASN A 67 0.08 1.33 -4.50
C ASN A 67 -1.20 0.55 -4.90
N ASP A 68 -1.34 -0.21 -6.03
CA ASP A 68 -2.61 -0.94 -6.33
C ASP A 68 -2.77 -1.91 -7.55
N PHE A 69 -3.61 -2.95 -7.37
CA PHE A 69 -4.56 -3.58 -8.35
C PHE A 69 -5.84 -4.11 -7.65
N LEU A 70 -5.70 -4.68 -6.46
CA LEU A 70 -6.66 -4.77 -5.36
C LEU A 70 -5.76 -4.85 -4.13
N THR A 71 -5.72 -3.79 -3.32
CA THR A 71 -4.87 -3.80 -2.13
C THR A 71 -5.71 -3.57 -0.89
N VAL A 72 -5.90 -4.63 -0.11
CA VAL A 72 -6.20 -4.44 1.30
C VAL A 72 -4.89 -4.00 1.96
N LEU A 73 -4.63 -2.69 1.96
CA LEU A 73 -3.47 -2.06 2.58
C LEU A 73 -3.79 -1.77 4.06
N CYS A 74 -3.05 -2.37 5.00
CA CYS A 74 -2.16 -1.45 5.71
C CYS A 74 -0.94 -1.31 4.85
N GLN A 75 -0.19 -0.25 5.07
CA GLN A 75 1.25 -0.30 4.87
C GLN A 75 1.88 -1.23 5.93
N ASP A 76 1.57 -2.52 5.80
CA ASP A 76 1.78 -3.54 6.81
C ASP A 76 3.26 -3.82 7.00
N GLN A 77 4.14 -3.54 6.04
CA GLN A 77 5.53 -3.90 6.23
C GLN A 77 6.22 -3.11 7.34
N ALA A 78 5.96 -1.80 7.42
CA ALA A 78 6.45 -1.02 8.55
C ALA A 78 5.71 -1.46 9.82
N TRP A 79 4.38 -1.44 9.80
CA TRP A 79 3.58 -1.76 10.98
C TRP A 79 3.84 -3.16 11.54
N SER A 80 3.89 -4.18 10.69
CA SER A 80 4.15 -5.59 11.06
C SER A 80 5.59 -5.92 11.38
N ASN A 81 6.46 -4.91 11.49
CA ASN A 81 7.87 -5.10 11.75
C ASN A 81 8.52 -6.08 10.77
N ASP A 82 8.32 -5.85 9.47
CA ASP A 82 8.83 -6.68 8.37
C ASP A 82 8.23 -8.09 8.25
N THR A 83 7.23 -8.47 9.06
CA THR A 83 6.56 -9.79 8.98
C THR A 83 5.77 -9.94 7.67
N TYR A 84 5.03 -8.92 7.30
CA TYR A 84 4.33 -8.83 6.03
C TYR A 84 5.14 -7.96 5.06
N LYS A 85 5.26 -8.38 3.80
CA LYS A 85 6.09 -7.70 2.80
C LYS A 85 5.22 -6.93 1.81
N SER A 86 5.62 -5.68 1.53
CA SER A 86 5.06 -4.91 0.43
C SER A 86 5.69 -5.40 -0.88
N VAL A 87 4.86 -5.95 -1.76
CA VAL A 87 5.32 -6.62 -2.98
C VAL A 87 5.38 -5.66 -4.16
N GLU A 88 6.42 -5.81 -4.98
CA GLU A 88 6.50 -5.16 -6.30
C GLU A 88 5.67 -5.91 -7.33
N HIS A 89 4.90 -5.17 -8.10
CA HIS A 89 4.06 -5.71 -9.15
C HIS A 89 4.13 -4.82 -10.39
N LYS A 90 3.68 -5.36 -11.53
CA LYS A 90 3.66 -4.66 -12.81
C LYS A 90 2.50 -5.14 -13.66
N VAL A 91 2.03 -4.28 -14.56
CA VAL A 91 1.01 -4.65 -15.54
C VAL A 91 1.65 -4.64 -16.92
N VAL A 92 1.59 -5.78 -17.61
CA VAL A 92 2.10 -5.93 -18.98
C VAL A 92 0.99 -5.56 -19.97
N ALA A 93 1.35 -4.85 -21.04
CA ALA A 93 0.40 -4.48 -22.07
C ALA A 93 -0.12 -5.73 -22.81
N ASN A 94 -1.41 -5.73 -23.16
CA ASN A 94 -2.01 -6.79 -23.98
C ASN A 94 -2.02 -6.39 -25.45
N ALA A 95 -1.74 -7.32 -26.36
CA ALA A 95 -1.79 -7.08 -27.81
C ALA A 95 -3.21 -7.11 -28.38
N LYS A 96 -4.11 -7.86 -27.74
CA LYS A 96 -5.37 -8.31 -28.36
C LYS A 96 -6.58 -7.46 -27.99
N SER A 97 -6.64 -7.03 -26.73
CA SER A 97 -7.77 -6.25 -26.22
C SER A 97 -7.31 -5.31 -25.11
N ASP A 98 -8.06 -4.22 -24.95
CA ASP A 98 -7.91 -3.35 -23.79
C ASP A 98 -8.16 -4.15 -22.51
N ARG A 99 -7.50 -3.71 -21.43
CA ARG A 99 -7.77 -4.17 -20.08
C ARG A 99 -8.26 -3.00 -19.25
N LEU A 100 -9.36 -3.21 -18.53
CA LEU A 100 -9.84 -2.29 -17.50
C LEU A 100 -9.60 -2.93 -16.13
N SER A 101 -9.27 -2.11 -15.14
CA SER A 101 -9.22 -2.54 -13.75
C SER A 101 -9.73 -1.48 -12.81
N ILE A 102 -10.26 -1.92 -11.69
CA ILE A 102 -10.62 -1.09 -10.55
C ILE A 102 -9.82 -1.60 -9.36
N ALA A 103 -9.11 -0.70 -8.72
CA ALA A 103 -8.31 -1.00 -7.55
C ALA A 103 -8.84 -0.17 -6.37
N TYR A 104 -8.88 -0.78 -5.18
CA TYR A 104 -9.36 -0.17 -3.93
C TYR A 104 -8.18 -0.10 -2.97
N PHE A 105 -7.93 1.09 -2.43
CA PHE A 105 -6.88 1.33 -1.44
C PHE A 105 -7.53 1.59 -0.10
N LEU A 106 -7.16 0.78 0.90
CA LEU A 106 -7.32 1.13 2.30
C LEU A 106 -6.10 1.97 2.72
N CYS A 107 -6.32 3.17 3.26
CA CYS A 107 -5.23 4.04 3.66
C CYS A 107 -5.44 4.50 5.09
N PRO A 108 -4.37 4.72 5.87
CA PRO A 108 -4.46 5.46 7.12
C PRO A 108 -4.87 6.92 6.86
N SER A 109 -5.37 7.58 7.91
CA SER A 109 -5.50 9.02 7.91
C SER A 109 -4.14 9.68 7.68
N TYR A 110 -4.14 10.86 7.09
CA TYR A 110 -2.90 11.55 6.73
C TYR A 110 -2.01 11.83 7.95
N ASP A 111 -2.61 12.11 9.09
CA ASP A 111 -1.94 12.34 10.37
C ASP A 111 -1.65 11.05 11.15
N ALA A 112 -2.08 9.88 10.68
CA ALA A 112 -1.85 8.61 11.34
C ALA A 112 -0.34 8.38 11.53
N PHE A 113 0.03 8.10 12.77
CA PHE A 113 1.38 7.67 13.11
C PHE A 113 1.58 6.22 12.69
N ILE A 114 2.60 6.01 11.87
CA ILE A 114 3.08 4.69 11.45
C ILE A 114 4.30 4.36 12.32
N GLY A 115 4.08 3.46 13.26
CA GLY A 115 5.09 2.79 14.06
C GLY A 115 5.04 1.29 13.81
N THR A 116 5.86 0.52 14.52
CA THR A 116 5.90 -0.94 14.41
C THR A 116 5.16 -1.59 15.59
N CYS A 117 4.59 -2.77 15.38
CA CYS A 117 3.85 -3.53 16.38
C CYS A 117 4.77 -4.22 17.41
N GLY A 118 6.08 -4.10 17.26
CA GLY A 118 7.08 -4.72 18.13
C GLY A 118 8.48 -4.12 17.95
N GLU A 119 9.37 -4.51 18.86
CA GLU A 119 10.79 -4.14 18.88
C GLU A 119 11.68 -5.41 18.80
N PRO A 120 12.91 -5.33 18.24
CA PRO A 120 13.52 -4.14 17.65
C PRO A 120 12.90 -3.78 16.31
N SER A 121 12.69 -2.48 16.10
CA SER A 121 12.10 -1.92 14.90
C SER A 121 13.14 -1.38 13.93
N PRO A 122 13.14 -1.78 12.64
CA PRO A 122 14.06 -1.26 11.63
C PRO A 122 13.64 0.12 11.12
N TYR A 123 12.40 0.58 11.40
CA TYR A 123 11.88 1.85 10.92
C TYR A 123 11.81 2.88 12.06
N ARG A 124 12.17 4.13 11.79
CA ARG A 124 11.78 5.21 12.71
C ARG A 124 10.27 5.43 12.62
N ALA A 125 9.66 6.04 13.63
CA ALA A 125 8.29 6.51 13.52
C ALA A 125 8.18 7.63 12.46
N PHE A 126 7.06 7.64 11.73
CA PHE A 126 6.70 8.67 10.74
C PHE A 126 5.18 8.78 10.63
N THR A 127 4.67 9.84 10.00
CA THR A 127 3.24 9.95 9.68
C THR A 127 2.95 9.55 8.24
N PHE A 128 1.72 9.17 7.94
CA PHE A 128 1.34 8.82 6.58
C PHE A 128 1.51 10.00 5.59
N VAL A 129 1.25 11.24 6.03
CA VAL A 129 1.50 12.44 5.22
C VAL A 129 2.99 12.64 4.93
N GLU A 130 3.86 12.34 5.90
CA GLU A 130 5.31 12.38 5.72
C GLU A 130 5.73 11.35 4.67
N TYR A 131 5.24 10.11 4.79
CA TYR A 131 5.47 9.04 3.81
C TYR A 131 5.07 9.47 2.40
N ARG A 132 3.84 9.95 2.22
CA ARG A 132 3.32 10.37 0.91
C ARG A 132 4.11 11.53 0.32
N SER A 133 4.43 12.52 1.14
CA SER A 133 5.21 13.69 0.72
C SER A 133 6.59 13.28 0.24
N LYS A 134 7.24 12.37 0.97
CA LYS A 134 8.57 11.88 0.63
C LYS A 134 8.58 11.06 -0.66
N VAL A 135 7.62 10.15 -0.81
CA VAL A 135 7.43 9.40 -2.06
C VAL A 135 7.21 10.32 -3.25
N GLN A 136 6.38 11.37 -3.09
CA GLN A 136 6.13 12.33 -4.16
C GLN A 136 7.38 13.13 -4.51
N GLU A 137 8.18 13.53 -3.52
CA GLU A 137 9.48 14.18 -3.71
C GLU A 137 10.45 13.28 -4.49
N ASP A 138 10.56 12.00 -4.13
CA ASP A 138 11.48 11.08 -4.78
C ASP A 138 11.07 10.80 -6.23
N VAL A 139 9.78 10.66 -6.51
CA VAL A 139 9.26 10.54 -7.88
C VAL A 139 9.57 11.79 -8.69
N ARG A 140 9.37 12.99 -8.12
CA ARG A 140 9.72 14.26 -8.78
C ARG A 140 11.21 14.37 -9.09
N ARG A 141 12.08 13.95 -8.16
CA ARG A 141 13.54 14.09 -8.29
C ARG A 141 14.17 13.00 -9.15
N THR A 142 13.71 11.76 -9.04
CA THR A 142 14.41 10.57 -9.56
C THR A 142 13.58 9.76 -10.55
N GLY A 143 12.29 10.07 -10.70
CA GLY A 143 11.34 9.24 -11.44
C GLY A 143 10.99 7.92 -10.74
N LYS A 144 11.54 7.63 -9.55
CA LYS A 144 11.35 6.37 -8.84
C LYS A 144 10.57 6.55 -7.54
N LYS A 145 9.72 5.57 -7.25
CA LYS A 145 8.99 5.45 -5.98
C LYS A 145 9.86 4.66 -4.98
N ILE A 146 10.57 5.35 -4.10
CA ILE A 146 11.47 4.70 -3.13
C ILE A 146 10.66 4.07 -1.98
N GLY A 147 9.79 4.83 -1.31
CA GLY A 147 8.89 4.30 -0.26
C GLY A 147 9.57 4.12 1.10
N LEU A 148 9.31 2.99 1.76
CA LEU A 148 9.74 2.66 3.13
C LEU A 148 11.25 2.75 3.41
N PRO A 149 12.18 2.50 2.46
CA PRO A 149 13.61 2.68 2.70
C PRO A 149 14.01 4.07 3.22
N ASN A 150 13.23 5.11 2.93
CA ASN A 150 13.45 6.46 3.46
C ASN A 150 13.28 6.58 4.98
N PHE A 151 12.65 5.58 5.60
CA PHE A 151 12.24 5.59 6.99
C PHE A 151 12.99 4.55 7.83
N LEU A 152 14.00 3.88 7.27
CA LEU A 152 14.86 2.99 8.05
C LEU A 152 15.64 3.78 9.11
N LYS A 153 15.74 3.23 10.33
CA LYS A 153 16.69 3.72 11.34
C LYS A 153 18.08 3.52 10.75
N ARG A 154 18.84 4.60 10.57
CA ARG A 154 20.26 4.48 10.21
C ARG A 154 20.96 3.72 11.33
N SER A 155 21.63 2.62 11.01
CA SER A 155 22.57 2.03 11.97
C SER A 155 23.60 3.11 12.30
N LEU A 156 23.70 3.48 13.58
CA LEU A 156 24.88 4.16 14.09
C LEU A 156 26.03 3.14 14.01
N VAL A 157 26.61 2.98 12.83
CA VAL A 157 27.95 2.40 12.74
C VAL A 157 28.88 3.54 13.12
N GLN A 158 29.26 3.55 14.40
CA GLN A 158 30.48 4.20 14.86
C GLN A 158 31.67 3.36 14.41
#